data_AF-A0A838TTP2-F1
#
_entry.id   AF-A0A838TTP2-F1
#
_cell.length_a   1.000
_cell.length_b   1.000
_cell.length_c   1.000
_cell.angle_alpha   90.00
_cell.angle_beta   90.00
_cell.angle_gamma   90.00
#
_symmetry.space_group_name_H-M   'P 1'
#
loop_
_entity.id
_entity.type
_entity.pdbx_description
1 polymer ?
#
loop_
_entity_poly.entity_id
_entity_poly.type
_entity_poly.pdbx_seq_one_letter_code
_entity_poly.pdbx_strand_id
1 'polypeptide(L)'
;MYSKEEAFAKVSELVERFALQIDSYKKNDYNETQTRQDFINPFFKALGWDIDNSQGNAEAYREVIHEDKVKIGSATKAPDYSFRLPGGKRLFFVEAKKPSVLVKEDIIPSYQVRRYGWSAKLPISLVTDFEEFAIYD
;
A
#
# COMPACT_ATOMS: atom_id res chain seq x y z
N MET A 1 7.07 -16.35 9.60
CA MET A 1 7.42 -14.93 9.84
C MET A 1 8.90 -14.80 9.56
N TYR A 2 9.31 -13.81 8.77
CA TYR A 2 10.71 -13.61 8.41
C TYR A 2 11.52 -13.05 9.60
N SER A 3 12.79 -13.43 9.70
CA SER A 3 13.75 -12.66 10.51
C SER A 3 13.98 -11.28 9.90
N LYS A 4 14.63 -10.38 10.65
CA LYS A 4 14.98 -9.05 10.13
C LYS A 4 15.94 -9.14 8.95
N GLU A 5 16.88 -10.07 9.00
CA GLU A 5 17.87 -10.31 7.97
C GLU A 5 17.22 -10.88 6.69
N GLU A 6 16.28 -11.82 6.85
CA GLU A 6 15.50 -12.38 5.74
C GLU A 6 14.61 -11.32 5.09
N ALA A 7 13.91 -10.52 5.91
CA ALA A 7 13.08 -9.42 5.42
C ALA A 7 13.92 -8.39 4.65
N PHE A 8 15.09 -8.02 5.19
CA PHE A 8 16.03 -7.12 4.52
C PHE A 8 16.44 -7.66 3.15
N ALA A 9 16.90 -8.91 3.08
CA ALA A 9 17.30 -9.53 1.82
C ALA A 9 16.16 -9.55 0.79
N LYS A 10 14.93 -9.91 1.23
CA LYS A 10 13.75 -9.92 0.35
C LYS A 10 13.42 -8.53 -0.18
N VAL A 11 13.45 -7.50 0.67
CA VAL A 11 13.19 -6.12 0.22
C VAL A 11 14.31 -5.63 -0.70
N SER A 12 15.57 -5.95 -0.43
CA SER A 12 16.70 -5.63 -1.31
C SER A 12 16.53 -6.24 -2.71
N GLU A 13 16.15 -7.52 -2.80
CA GLU A 13 15.85 -8.18 -4.09
C GLU A 13 14.75 -7.45 -4.87
N LEU A 14 13.69 -6.99 -4.19
CA LEU A 14 12.60 -6.24 -4.81
C LEU A 14 13.08 -4.88 -5.33
N VAL A 15 13.86 -4.15 -4.53
CA VAL A 15 14.43 -2.84 -4.90
C VAL A 15 15.36 -2.98 -6.10
N GLU A 16 16.27 -3.96 -6.09
CA GLU A 16 17.19 -4.21 -7.20
C GLU A 16 16.44 -4.55 -8.49
N ARG A 17 15.48 -5.49 -8.42
CA ARG A 17 14.67 -5.86 -9.58
C ARG A 17 13.88 -4.68 -10.13
N PHE A 18 13.32 -3.87 -9.24
CA PHE A 18 12.57 -2.68 -9.64
C PHE A 18 13.46 -1.66 -10.36
N ALA A 19 14.61 -1.34 -9.77
CA ALA A 19 15.56 -0.38 -10.33
C ALA A 19 16.10 -0.81 -11.70
N LEU A 20 16.37 -2.11 -11.90
CA LEU A 20 16.86 -2.64 -13.17
C LEU A 20 15.86 -2.53 -14.33
N GLN A 21 14.57 -2.42 -14.03
CA GLN A 21 13.48 -2.47 -15.02
C GLN A 21 12.54 -1.27 -14.96
N ILE A 22 12.91 -0.21 -14.23
CA ILE A 22 12.08 0.99 -14.00
C ILE A 22 11.54 1.59 -15.30
N ASP A 23 12.38 1.70 -16.34
CA ASP A 23 11.99 2.25 -17.63
C ASP A 23 10.91 1.41 -18.32
N SER A 24 10.87 0.10 -18.06
CA SER A 24 9.81 -0.77 -18.55
C SER A 24 8.53 -0.59 -17.74
N TYR A 25 8.63 -0.46 -16.43
CA TYR A 25 7.45 -0.29 -15.57
C TYR A 25 6.81 1.10 -15.66
N LYS A 26 7.54 2.10 -16.17
CA LYS A 26 7.00 3.44 -16.45
C LYS A 26 6.27 3.53 -17.80
N LYS A 27 6.26 2.46 -18.61
CA LYS A 27 5.49 2.40 -19.86
C LYS A 27 3.99 2.21 -19.58
N ASN A 28 3.18 2.56 -20.57
CA ASN A 28 1.71 2.60 -20.44
C ASN A 28 1.05 1.22 -20.25
N ASP A 29 1.74 0.14 -20.57
CA ASP A 29 1.28 -1.25 -20.43
C ASP A 29 1.43 -1.80 -19.01
N TYR A 30 2.28 -1.20 -18.17
CA TYR A 30 2.43 -1.57 -16.78
C TYR A 30 1.45 -0.78 -15.89
N ASN A 31 0.59 -1.49 -15.17
CA ASN A 31 -0.52 -0.90 -14.43
C ASN A 31 -0.39 -1.04 -12.90
N GLU A 32 -1.32 -0.41 -12.19
CA GLU A 32 -1.36 -0.39 -10.73
C GLU A 32 -1.50 -1.80 -10.14
N THR A 33 -2.33 -2.66 -10.75
CA THR A 33 -2.50 -4.06 -10.31
C THR A 33 -1.20 -4.85 -10.40
N GLN A 34 -0.43 -4.69 -11.49
CA GLN A 34 0.88 -5.33 -11.62
C GLN A 34 1.86 -4.79 -10.57
N THR A 35 1.89 -3.48 -10.36
CA THR A 35 2.73 -2.85 -9.30
C THR A 35 2.42 -3.44 -7.93
N ARG A 36 1.13 -3.61 -7.64
CA ARG A 36 0.63 -4.24 -6.42
C ARG A 36 1.11 -5.67 -6.28
N GLN A 37 0.94 -6.49 -7.31
CA GLN A 37 1.27 -7.92 -7.29
C GLN A 37 2.78 -8.17 -7.25
N ASP A 38 3.55 -7.43 -8.05
CA ASP A 38 4.98 -7.67 -8.24
C ASP A 38 5.82 -7.07 -7.12
N PHE A 39 5.42 -5.94 -6.54
CA PHE A 39 6.27 -5.17 -5.64
C PHE A 39 5.63 -4.85 -4.29
N ILE A 40 4.42 -4.27 -4.25
CA ILE A 40 3.81 -3.82 -2.99
C ILE A 40 3.39 -5.00 -2.11
N ASN A 41 2.76 -6.03 -2.68
CA ASN A 41 2.36 -7.23 -1.95
C ASN A 41 3.60 -7.97 -1.39
N PRO A 42 4.64 -8.29 -2.18
CA PRO A 42 5.86 -8.90 -1.65
C PRO A 42 6.57 -8.04 -0.60
N PHE A 43 6.58 -6.72 -0.76
CA PHE A 43 7.16 -5.80 0.22
C PHE A 43 6.49 -5.94 1.58
N PHE A 44 5.16 -5.82 1.66
CA PHE A 44 4.47 -5.94 2.94
C PHE A 44 4.50 -7.36 3.52
N LYS A 45 4.51 -8.40 2.68
CA LYS A 45 4.75 -9.79 3.14
C LYS A 45 6.13 -9.95 3.77
N ALA A 46 7.17 -9.34 3.18
CA ALA A 46 8.52 -9.36 3.75
C ALA A 46 8.57 -8.67 5.11
N LEU A 47 7.77 -7.61 5.30
CA LEU A 47 7.58 -6.93 6.59
C LEU A 47 6.71 -7.71 7.59
N GLY A 48 6.19 -8.88 7.21
CA GLY A 48 5.46 -9.80 8.09
C GLY A 48 3.95 -9.68 8.06
N TRP A 49 3.37 -8.87 7.17
CA TRP A 49 1.91 -8.76 7.04
C TRP A 49 1.32 -9.93 6.25
N ASP A 50 0.19 -10.47 6.73
CA ASP A 50 -0.55 -11.51 6.00
C ASP A 50 -1.41 -10.93 4.87
N ILE A 51 -0.75 -10.51 3.79
CA ILE A 51 -1.40 -9.93 2.59
C ILE A 51 -2.37 -10.92 1.93
N ASP A 52 -2.01 -12.20 1.85
CA ASP A 52 -2.79 -13.21 1.11
C ASP A 52 -3.89 -13.87 1.96
N ASN A 53 -4.01 -13.50 3.25
CA ASN A 53 -4.78 -14.27 4.23
C ASN A 53 -4.37 -15.75 4.26
N SER A 54 -3.07 -16.00 4.23
CA SER A 54 -2.46 -17.34 4.25
C SER A 54 -2.83 -18.14 5.51
N GLN A 55 -3.17 -17.46 6.61
CA GLN A 55 -3.65 -18.09 7.84
C GLN A 55 -5.12 -18.54 7.77
N GLY A 56 -5.84 -18.21 6.69
CA GLY A 56 -7.26 -18.58 6.54
C GLY A 56 -8.19 -17.85 7.51
N ASN A 57 -7.78 -16.69 8.02
CA ASN A 57 -8.56 -15.93 8.98
C ASN A 57 -9.89 -15.46 8.39
N ALA A 58 -10.94 -15.52 9.22
CA ALA A 58 -12.21 -14.88 8.90
C ALA A 58 -12.00 -13.38 8.72
N GLU A 59 -12.85 -12.75 7.90
CA GLU A 59 -12.64 -11.36 7.50
C GLU A 59 -12.39 -10.46 8.71
N ALA A 60 -13.13 -10.55 9.82
CA ALA A 60 -12.95 -9.72 11.02
C ALA A 60 -11.55 -9.78 11.67
N TYR A 61 -10.77 -10.83 11.42
CA TYR A 61 -9.46 -11.06 12.03
C TYR A 61 -8.30 -10.88 11.05
N ARG A 62 -8.56 -10.61 9.78
CA ARG A 62 -7.48 -10.33 8.81
C ARG A 62 -6.72 -9.07 9.19
N GLU A 63 -5.41 -9.10 9.04
CA GLU A 63 -4.55 -7.93 9.28
C GLU A 63 -4.58 -6.93 8.12
N VAL A 64 -4.83 -7.43 6.90
CA VAL A 64 -4.93 -6.64 5.69
C VAL A 64 -6.27 -6.91 5.01
N ILE A 65 -6.99 -5.84 4.71
CA ILE A 65 -8.20 -5.88 3.87
C ILE A 65 -7.93 -5.08 2.61
N HIS A 66 -8.15 -5.71 1.45
CA HIS A 66 -8.15 -5.02 0.17
C HIS A 66 -9.49 -4.32 -0.05
N GLU A 67 -9.45 -3.09 -0.56
CA GLU A 67 -10.65 -2.32 -0.93
C GLU A 67 -11.65 -2.12 0.24
N ASP A 68 -11.14 -1.94 1.46
CA ASP A 68 -11.94 -1.74 2.69
C ASP A 68 -12.81 -0.48 2.57
N LYS A 69 -14.14 -0.63 2.46
CA LYS A 69 -15.04 0.52 2.32
C LYS A 69 -15.12 1.33 3.62
N VAL A 70 -14.59 2.54 3.60
CA VAL A 70 -14.62 3.50 4.71
C VAL A 70 -15.49 4.70 4.35
N LYS A 71 -16.44 5.04 5.24
CA LYS A 71 -17.16 6.30 5.16
C LYS A 71 -16.31 7.44 5.72
N ILE A 72 -16.08 8.45 4.89
CA ILE A 72 -15.33 9.67 5.21
C ILE A 72 -16.23 10.86 4.91
N GLY A 73 -16.79 11.47 5.97
CA GLY A 73 -17.81 12.50 5.82
C GLY A 73 -19.03 11.98 5.07
N SER A 74 -19.36 12.59 3.93
CA SER A 74 -20.45 12.18 3.04
C SER A 74 -20.04 11.17 1.95
N ALA A 75 -18.73 10.93 1.76
CA ALA A 75 -18.21 10.04 0.73
C ALA A 75 -17.87 8.66 1.29
N THR A 76 -18.05 7.61 0.47
CA THR A 76 -17.48 6.29 0.75
C THR A 76 -16.23 6.13 -0.12
N LYS A 77 -15.12 5.77 0.51
CA LYS A 77 -13.85 5.45 -0.17
C LYS A 77 -13.48 3.99 0.07
N ALA A 78 -12.69 3.44 -0.83
CA ALA A 78 -12.14 2.10 -0.73
C ALA A 78 -10.65 2.16 -1.06
N PRO A 79 -9.77 2.40 -0.08
CA PRO A 79 -8.32 2.32 -0.29
C PRO A 79 -7.92 0.92 -0.75
N ASP A 80 -6.86 0.85 -1.56
CA ASP A 80 -6.34 -0.43 -2.05
C ASP A 80 -6.00 -1.42 -0.93
N TYR A 81 -5.53 -0.90 0.21
CA TYR A 81 -5.21 -1.67 1.40
C TYR A 81 -5.60 -0.93 2.69
N SER A 82 -6.14 -1.68 3.64
CA SER A 82 -6.40 -1.27 5.01
C SER A 82 -5.67 -2.22 5.95
N PHE A 83 -4.66 -1.70 6.64
CA PHE A 83 -3.86 -2.43 7.62
C PHE A 83 -4.44 -2.22 9.00
N ARG A 84 -4.58 -3.29 9.78
CA ARG A 84 -5.24 -3.26 11.08
C ARG A 84 -4.73 -4.35 12.01
N LEU A 85 -4.94 -4.14 13.30
CA LEU A 85 -4.70 -5.17 14.31
C LEU A 85 -5.79 -6.25 14.28
N PRO A 86 -5.49 -7.47 14.75
CA PRO A 86 -6.51 -8.44 15.10
C PRO A 86 -7.60 -7.79 15.99
N GLY A 87 -8.87 -7.99 15.64
CA GLY A 87 -10.00 -7.33 16.29
C GLY A 87 -10.46 -6.02 15.63
N GLY A 88 -9.86 -5.62 14.51
CA GLY A 88 -10.44 -4.64 13.59
C GLY A 88 -9.98 -3.19 13.76
N LYS A 89 -9.03 -2.90 14.66
CA LYS A 89 -8.48 -1.54 14.84
C LYS A 89 -7.57 -1.18 13.66
N ARG A 90 -8.03 -0.27 12.80
CA ARG A 90 -7.25 0.27 11.66
C ARG A 90 -6.00 1.01 12.13
N LEU A 91 -4.89 0.77 11.42
CA LEU A 91 -3.57 1.34 11.68
C LEU A 91 -3.16 2.34 10.61
N PHE A 92 -3.25 1.94 9.33
CA PHE A 92 -2.96 2.82 8.20
C PHE A 92 -3.59 2.30 6.91
N PHE A 93 -3.69 3.17 5.92
CA PHE A 93 -4.15 2.82 4.58
C PHE A 93 -3.02 2.96 3.58
N VAL A 94 -3.08 2.16 2.51
CA VAL A 94 -2.16 2.27 1.38
C VAL A 94 -2.97 2.41 0.10
N GLU A 95 -2.64 3.41 -0.70
CA GLU A 95 -3.09 3.60 -2.08
C GLU A 95 -1.92 3.32 -3.00
N ALA A 96 -2.06 2.32 -3.86
CA ALA A 96 -1.07 1.99 -4.86
C ALA A 96 -1.22 2.91 -6.07
N LYS A 97 -0.14 3.13 -6.80
CA LYS A 97 -0.13 3.78 -8.10
C LYS A 97 0.75 2.97 -9.05
N LYS A 98 0.60 3.20 -10.35
CA LYS A 98 1.57 2.70 -11.34
C LYS A 98 2.85 3.56 -11.30
N PRO A 99 4.04 3.01 -11.62
CA PRO A 99 5.32 3.72 -11.53
C PRO A 99 5.45 4.95 -12.42
N SER A 100 4.57 5.09 -13.42
CA SER A 100 4.53 6.28 -14.27
C SER A 100 3.89 7.50 -13.59
N VAL A 101 3.39 7.38 -12.36
CA VAL A 101 2.76 8.48 -11.59
C VAL A 101 3.77 9.06 -10.62
N LEU A 102 4.03 10.36 -10.71
CA LEU A 102 4.93 11.06 -9.78
C LEU A 102 4.21 11.31 -8.45
N VAL A 103 4.36 10.39 -7.50
CA VAL A 103 3.61 10.40 -6.23
C VAL A 103 3.91 11.64 -5.39
N LYS A 104 5.16 12.13 -5.40
CA LYS A 104 5.55 13.32 -4.62
C LYS A 104 5.16 14.66 -5.27
N GLU A 105 5.16 14.73 -6.60
CA GLU A 105 4.96 15.98 -7.33
C GLU A 105 3.50 16.19 -7.75
N ASP A 106 2.72 15.12 -7.85
CA ASP A 106 1.34 15.24 -8.26
C ASP A 106 0.51 15.84 -7.11
N ILE A 107 0.07 17.08 -7.34
CA ILE A 107 -0.77 17.87 -6.43
C ILE A 107 -2.09 17.13 -6.17
N ILE A 108 -2.58 16.32 -7.12
CA ILE A 108 -3.88 15.65 -7.02
C ILE A 108 -3.92 14.56 -5.93
N PRO A 109 -2.99 13.58 -5.88
CA PRO A 109 -2.93 12.60 -4.80
C PRO A 109 -2.62 13.26 -3.44
N SER A 110 -1.75 14.26 -3.39
CA SER A 110 -1.44 14.97 -2.14
C SER A 110 -2.62 15.79 -1.60
N TYR A 111 -3.44 16.41 -2.46
CA TYR A 111 -4.65 17.14 -2.03
C TYR A 111 -5.78 16.21 -1.59
N GLN A 112 -5.97 15.08 -2.28
CA GLN A 112 -6.97 14.10 -1.85
C GLN A 112 -6.60 13.55 -0.48
N VAL A 113 -5.40 13.01 -0.27
CA VAL A 113 -5.05 12.41 1.01
C VAL A 113 -5.05 13.43 2.16
N ARG A 114 -4.55 14.64 1.94
CA ARG A 114 -4.53 15.71 2.97
C ARG A 114 -5.92 16.19 3.40
N ARG A 115 -6.90 16.33 2.48
CA ARG A 115 -8.25 16.76 2.86
C ARG A 115 -9.00 15.71 3.68
N TYR A 116 -8.70 14.43 3.47
CA TYR A 116 -9.40 13.33 4.13
C TYR A 116 -8.73 12.89 5.45
N GLY A 117 -7.39 12.94 5.57
CA GLY A 117 -6.69 12.69 6.84
C GLY A 117 -7.22 13.58 7.97
N TRP A 118 -7.33 14.88 7.70
CA TRP A 118 -7.78 15.88 8.66
C TRP A 118 -9.26 15.77 9.07
N SER A 119 -10.14 15.26 8.19
CA SER A 119 -11.59 15.23 8.45
C SER A 119 -12.14 13.87 8.89
N ALA A 120 -11.37 12.77 8.74
CA ALA A 120 -11.85 11.41 9.04
C ALA A 120 -11.17 10.70 10.22
N LYS A 121 -10.30 11.37 11.00
CA LYS A 121 -9.49 10.69 12.03
C LYS A 121 -8.77 9.45 11.45
N LEU A 122 -8.36 9.53 10.19
CA LEU A 122 -7.62 8.44 9.57
C LEU A 122 -6.25 8.40 10.26
N PRO A 123 -5.82 7.26 10.82
CA PRO A 123 -4.62 7.22 11.62
C PRO A 123 -3.37 7.62 10.82
N ILE A 124 -3.10 6.96 9.68
CA ILE A 124 -2.01 7.30 8.75
C ILE A 124 -2.43 6.86 7.34
N SER A 125 -2.08 7.61 6.30
CA SER A 125 -2.28 7.22 4.90
C SER A 125 -0.95 7.22 4.15
N LEU A 126 -0.70 6.17 3.36
CA LEU A 126 0.45 6.02 2.49
C LEU A 126 -0.02 6.00 1.03
N VAL A 127 0.67 6.74 0.16
CA VAL A 127 0.55 6.58 -1.30
C VAL A 127 1.91 6.12 -1.83
N THR A 128 1.90 5.10 -2.68
CA THR A 128 3.14 4.56 -3.24
C THR A 128 2.94 3.91 -4.60
N ASP A 129 3.96 4.05 -5.45
CA ASP A 129 4.16 3.32 -6.70
C ASP A 129 5.35 2.35 -6.60
N PHE A 130 5.76 2.04 -5.36
CA PHE A 130 6.98 1.35 -4.95
C PHE A 130 8.29 2.14 -5.11
N GLU A 131 8.39 3.06 -6.06
CA GLU A 131 9.55 3.98 -6.18
C GLU A 131 9.54 5.01 -5.04
N GLU A 132 8.36 5.56 -4.77
CA GLU A 132 8.15 6.64 -3.83
C GLU A 132 7.16 6.25 -2.74
N PHE A 133 7.41 6.71 -1.51
CA PHE A 133 6.50 6.54 -0.37
C PHE A 133 6.14 7.92 0.18
N ALA A 134 4.90 8.36 -0.07
CA ALA A 134 4.37 9.60 0.48
C ALA A 134 3.46 9.28 1.66
N ILE A 135 3.90 9.67 2.87
CA ILE A 135 3.20 9.43 4.13
C ILE A 135 2.46 10.70 4.56
N TYR A 136 1.22 10.53 4.99
CA TYR A 136 0.34 11.58 5.48
C TYR A 136 -0.21 11.17 6.85
N ASP A 137 -0.07 12.06 7.83
CA ASP A 137 -0.56 11.97 9.22
C ASP A 137 -1.46 13.19 9.49
#